data_AF-A0A2I1DTX4-F1
#
_entry.id   AF-A0A2I1DTX4-F1
#
_cell.length_a   1.000
_cell.length_b   1.000
_cell.length_c   1.000
_cell.angle_alpha   90.00
_cell.angle_beta   90.00
_cell.angle_gamma   90.00
#
_symmetry.space_group_name_H-M   'P 1'
#
loop_
_entity.id
_entity.type
_entity.pdbx_description
1 polymer ?
#
loop_
_entity_poly.entity_id
_entity_poly.type
_entity_poly.pdbx_seq_one_letter_code
_entity_poly.pdbx_strand_id
1 'polypeptide(L)'
;MSPKVFTAILRYLHFGNIKLERLDISTVLDLLIASDELSLEELTSEIQTYFIHLNSDWLKTKIVPILQCCYSNPTTFLKLKVHTLTIIKRDPTCLLIQNDLHSLSEKILNNILKECCNGLDDWAIWQCILKWALGQEKINEFSHDVKKWRQNEFNMLHETMYKLVEEYV
;
A
#
# COMPACT_ATOMS: atom_id res chain seq x y z
N MET A 1 7.12 -11.11 14.36
CA MET A 1 7.33 -9.97 15.29
C MET A 1 8.81 -9.79 15.59
N SER A 2 9.36 -8.58 15.41
CA SER A 2 10.78 -8.30 15.68
C SER A 2 11.06 -8.05 17.18
N PRO A 3 12.31 -8.22 17.66
CA PRO A 3 12.66 -7.92 19.06
C PRO A 3 12.35 -6.47 19.48
N LYS A 4 12.48 -5.52 18.54
CA LYS A 4 12.14 -4.11 18.77
C LYS A 4 10.65 -3.92 19.06
N VAL A 5 9.79 -4.50 18.22
CA VAL A 5 8.32 -4.42 18.36
C VAL A 5 7.87 -5.10 19.65
N PHE A 6 8.43 -6.28 19.95
CA PHE A 6 8.13 -6.98 21.20
C PHE A 6 8.52 -6.14 22.43
N THR A 7 9.69 -5.51 22.41
CA THR A 7 10.13 -4.61 23.49
C THR A 7 9.23 -3.39 23.63
N ALA A 8 8.75 -2.83 22.51
CA ALA A 8 7.77 -1.75 22.50
C ALA A 8 6.45 -2.16 23.16
N ILE A 9 5.93 -3.34 22.83
CA ILE A 9 4.71 -3.91 23.45
C ILE A 9 4.90 -4.10 24.95
N LEU A 10 6.00 -4.72 25.39
CA LEU A 10 6.27 -4.92 26.81
C LEU A 10 6.33 -3.60 27.59
N ARG A 11 6.93 -2.56 26.99
CA ARG A 11 6.95 -1.22 27.58
C ARG A 11 5.55 -0.63 27.70
N TYR A 12 4.75 -0.75 26.65
CA TYR A 12 3.36 -0.29 26.69
C TYR A 12 2.56 -1.00 27.80
N LEU A 13 2.68 -2.33 27.92
CA LEU A 13 1.98 -3.10 28.95
C LEU A 13 2.42 -2.73 30.37
N HIS A 14 3.67 -2.33 30.57
CA HIS A 14 4.21 -2.00 31.90
C HIS A 14 3.97 -0.52 32.30
N PHE A 15 3.97 0.41 31.35
CA PHE A 15 3.90 1.85 31.62
C PHE A 15 2.62 2.52 31.11
N GLY A 16 1.78 1.82 30.34
CA GLY A 16 0.55 2.33 29.75
C GLY A 16 0.76 3.36 28.63
N ASN A 17 1.99 3.56 28.15
CA ASN A 17 2.28 4.51 27.08
C ASN A 17 3.49 4.09 26.23
N ILE A 18 3.59 4.67 25.04
CA ILE A 18 4.72 4.50 24.15
C ILE A 18 5.05 5.79 23.40
N LYS A 19 6.34 6.07 23.21
CA LYS A 19 6.80 7.22 22.42
C LYS A 19 7.00 6.81 20.97
N LEU A 20 5.94 6.89 20.18
CA LEU A 20 5.94 6.50 18.77
C LEU A 20 6.94 7.32 17.94
N GLU A 21 7.18 8.60 18.30
CA GLU A 21 8.16 9.44 17.60
C GLU A 21 9.62 8.98 17.74
N ARG A 22 9.91 8.07 18.68
CA ARG A 22 11.25 7.51 18.88
C ARG A 22 11.51 6.22 18.10
N LEU A 23 10.49 5.69 17.42
CA LEU A 23 10.57 4.45 16.65
C LEU A 23 10.75 4.78 15.17
N ASP A 24 11.52 3.93 14.48
CA ASP A 24 11.50 3.96 13.02
C ASP A 24 10.12 3.53 12.51
N ILE A 25 9.71 4.07 11.37
CA ILE A 25 8.30 4.02 11.00
C ILE A 25 7.88 2.63 10.53
N SER A 26 8.82 1.84 9.98
CA SER A 26 8.63 0.40 9.80
C SER A 26 8.28 -0.30 11.10
N THR A 27 8.99 0.01 12.19
CA THR A 27 8.69 -0.53 13.53
C THR A 27 7.32 -0.07 14.02
N VAL A 28 6.89 1.18 13.73
CA VAL A 28 5.54 1.64 14.09
C VAL A 28 4.45 0.89 13.31
N LEU A 29 4.68 0.60 12.02
CA LEU A 29 3.75 -0.18 11.21
C LEU A 29 3.67 -1.63 11.69
N ASP A 30 4.80 -2.26 11.99
CA ASP A 30 4.84 -3.59 12.59
C ASP A 30 4.18 -3.62 13.97
N LEU A 31 4.33 -2.54 14.74
CA LEU A 31 3.68 -2.38 16.04
C LEU A 31 2.17 -2.26 15.89
N LEU A 32 1.66 -1.57 14.87
CA LEU A 32 0.22 -1.51 14.57
C LEU A 32 -0.36 -2.91 14.31
N ILE A 33 0.36 -3.73 13.54
CA ILE A 33 -0.05 -5.11 13.27
C ILE A 33 -0.03 -5.93 14.57
N ALA A 34 1.06 -5.84 15.33
CA ALA A 34 1.20 -6.60 16.56
C ALA A 34 0.19 -6.17 17.65
N SER A 35 -0.19 -4.89 17.71
CA SER A 35 -1.19 -4.40 18.66
C SER A 35 -2.59 -4.92 18.32
N ASP A 36 -2.93 -5.07 17.04
CA ASP A 36 -4.16 -5.74 16.59
C ASP A 36 -4.14 -7.24 16.92
N GLU A 37 -3.06 -7.95 16.58
CA GLU A 37 -2.88 -9.38 16.88
C GLU A 37 -3.02 -9.71 18.38
N LEU A 38 -2.57 -8.80 19.25
CA LEU A 38 -2.66 -8.93 20.71
C LEU A 38 -3.93 -8.32 21.30
N SER A 39 -4.87 -7.84 20.47
CA SER A 39 -6.13 -7.21 20.90
C SER A 39 -5.93 -6.00 21.83
N LEU A 40 -4.85 -5.23 21.61
CA LEU A 40 -4.56 -3.99 22.32
C LEU A 40 -5.24 -2.80 21.62
N GLU A 41 -6.57 -2.74 21.69
CA GLU A 41 -7.41 -1.80 20.93
C GLU A 41 -7.02 -0.33 21.11
N GLU A 42 -6.70 0.08 22.35
CA GLU A 42 -6.34 1.45 22.68
C GLU A 42 -5.03 1.87 22.00
N LEU A 43 -4.00 1.01 22.07
CA LEU A 43 -2.73 1.19 21.38
C LEU A 43 -2.91 1.21 19.86
N THR A 44 -3.71 0.28 19.33
CA THR A 44 -4.04 0.22 17.90
C THR A 44 -4.69 1.52 17.43
N SER A 45 -5.61 2.09 18.20
CA SER A 45 -6.25 3.38 17.88
C SER A 45 -5.26 4.55 18.00
N GLU A 46 -4.39 4.54 19.01
CA GLU A 46 -3.33 5.55 19.18
C GLU A 46 -2.37 5.58 17.98
N ILE A 47 -1.90 4.39 17.54
CA ILE A 47 -0.98 4.28 16.40
C ILE A 47 -1.64 4.71 15.09
N GLN A 48 -2.91 4.35 14.85
CA GLN A 48 -3.64 4.85 13.68
C GLN A 48 -3.75 6.39 13.68
N THR A 49 -4.04 6.97 14.85
CA THR A 49 -4.13 8.43 15.01
C THR A 49 -2.77 9.09 14.76
N TYR A 50 -1.69 8.50 15.26
CA TYR A 50 -0.33 8.94 14.98
C TYR A 50 -0.01 8.96 13.48
N PHE A 51 -0.37 7.90 12.73
CA PHE A 51 -0.19 7.87 11.28
C PHE A 51 -0.98 8.95 10.54
N ILE A 52 -2.20 9.25 10.99
CA ILE A 52 -3.06 10.28 10.38
C ILE A 52 -2.50 11.70 10.61
N HIS A 53 -1.82 11.92 11.74
CA HIS A 53 -1.21 13.22 12.06
C HIS A 53 0.21 13.40 11.52
N LEU A 54 0.87 12.33 11.08
CA LEU A 54 2.12 12.42 10.33
C LEU A 54 1.91 13.22 9.04
N ASN A 55 2.91 14.03 8.64
CA ASN A 55 2.83 14.84 7.42
C ASN A 55 2.43 13.97 6.21
N SER A 56 1.49 14.46 5.39
CA SER A 56 1.01 13.79 4.18
C SER A 56 2.13 13.38 3.22
N ASP A 57 3.24 14.13 3.18
CA ASP A 57 4.38 13.79 2.33
C ASP A 57 5.06 12.49 2.75
N TRP A 58 5.06 12.16 4.04
CA TRP A 58 5.60 10.89 4.51
C TRP A 58 4.68 9.74 4.16
N LEU A 59 3.37 9.87 4.39
CA LEU A 59 2.40 8.84 4.01
C LEU A 59 2.54 8.48 2.54
N LYS A 60 2.77 9.49 1.68
CA LYS A 60 3.07 9.31 0.25
C LYS A 60 4.30 8.44 -0.03
N THR A 61 5.28 8.35 0.86
CA THR A 61 6.48 7.49 0.67
C THR A 61 6.25 6.02 1.04
N LYS A 62 5.15 5.71 1.74
CA LYS A 62 4.85 4.36 2.27
C LYS A 62 3.41 3.93 1.99
N ILE A 63 2.82 4.41 0.90
CA ILE A 63 1.44 4.11 0.54
C ILE A 63 1.21 2.61 0.36
N VAL A 64 2.09 1.93 -0.37
CA VAL A 64 1.92 0.50 -0.68
C VAL A 64 1.91 -0.38 0.58
N PRO A 65 2.90 -0.31 1.49
CA PRO A 65 2.88 -1.09 2.73
C PRO A 65 1.66 -0.79 3.61
N ILE A 66 1.24 0.48 3.70
CA ILE A 66 0.07 0.87 4.49
C ILE A 66 -1.21 0.29 3.91
N LEU A 67 -1.37 0.33 2.58
CA LEU A 67 -2.51 -0.29 1.90
C LEU A 67 -2.52 -1.81 2.13
N GLN A 68 -1.39 -2.50 1.96
CA GLN A 68 -1.31 -3.94 2.23
C GLN A 68 -1.74 -4.28 3.67
N CYS A 69 -1.26 -3.50 4.64
CA CYS A 69 -1.63 -3.63 6.05
C CYS A 69 -3.15 -3.41 6.27
N CYS A 70 -3.70 -2.32 5.71
CA CYS A 70 -5.11 -1.97 5.84
C CYS A 70 -6.06 -2.96 5.16
N TYR A 71 -5.69 -3.49 3.99
CA TYR A 71 -6.52 -4.47 3.28
C TYR A 71 -6.40 -5.88 3.86
N SER A 72 -5.31 -6.19 4.56
CA SER A 72 -5.17 -7.43 5.35
C SER A 72 -6.05 -7.41 6.60
N ASN A 73 -6.24 -6.24 7.22
CA ASN A 73 -7.05 -6.05 8.43
C ASN A 73 -8.17 -5.00 8.21
N PRO A 74 -9.17 -5.31 7.37
CA PRO A 74 -10.10 -4.32 6.83
C PRO A 74 -11.02 -3.66 7.85
N THR A 75 -11.30 -4.33 8.98
CA THR A 75 -12.17 -3.80 10.06
C THR A 75 -11.38 -2.98 11.07
N THR A 76 -10.20 -3.44 11.49
CA THR A 76 -9.41 -2.79 12.53
C THR A 76 -8.80 -1.47 12.06
N PHE A 77 -8.26 -1.43 10.84
CA PHE A 77 -7.48 -0.27 10.36
C PHE A 77 -8.28 0.69 9.48
N LEU A 78 -9.60 0.78 9.71
CA LEU A 78 -10.50 1.56 8.87
C LEU A 78 -10.14 3.06 8.84
N LYS A 79 -9.74 3.66 9.97
CA LYS A 79 -9.38 5.09 10.04
C LYS A 79 -8.16 5.38 9.16
N LEU A 80 -7.12 4.56 9.30
CA LEU A 80 -5.90 4.69 8.50
C LEU A 80 -6.17 4.42 7.01
N LYS A 81 -7.01 3.41 6.70
CA LYS A 81 -7.42 3.10 5.33
C LYS A 81 -8.11 4.30 4.66
N VAL A 82 -9.14 4.85 5.31
CA VAL A 82 -9.90 6.00 4.78
C VAL A 82 -8.99 7.20 4.56
N HIS A 83 -8.10 7.49 5.52
CA HIS A 83 -7.15 8.58 5.39
C HIS A 83 -6.19 8.38 4.21
N THR A 84 -5.62 7.19 4.07
CA THR A 84 -4.72 6.83 2.97
C THR A 84 -5.41 6.94 1.61
N LEU A 85 -6.64 6.42 1.49
CA LEU A 85 -7.44 6.54 0.26
C LEU A 85 -7.81 8.00 -0.05
N THR A 86 -8.01 8.84 0.97
CA THR A 86 -8.25 10.28 0.78
C THR A 86 -7.02 11.00 0.20
N ILE A 87 -5.82 10.62 0.64
CA ILE A 87 -4.56 11.14 0.07
C ILE A 87 -4.44 10.73 -1.39
N ILE A 88 -4.69 9.46 -1.70
CA ILE A 88 -4.64 8.94 -3.08
C ILE A 88 -5.69 9.65 -3.94
N LYS A 89 -6.93 9.83 -3.47
CA LYS A 89 -7.97 10.58 -4.21
C LYS A 89 -7.55 12.01 -4.53
N ARG A 90 -6.85 12.68 -3.62
CA ARG A 90 -6.40 14.06 -3.83
C ARG A 90 -5.24 14.17 -4.82
N ASP A 91 -4.38 13.16 -4.85
CA ASP A 91 -3.20 13.11 -5.70
C ASP A 91 -2.89 11.68 -6.14
N PRO A 92 -3.63 11.12 -7.12
CA PRO A 92 -3.45 9.73 -7.50
C PRO A 92 -2.08 9.42 -8.12
N THR A 93 -1.38 10.45 -8.59
CA THR A 93 -0.01 10.33 -9.12
C THR A 93 0.97 9.81 -8.06
N CYS A 94 0.64 9.90 -6.77
CA CYS A 94 1.43 9.30 -5.71
C CYS A 94 1.63 7.78 -5.86
N LEU A 95 0.68 7.07 -6.50
CA LEU A 95 0.81 5.64 -6.82
C LEU A 95 1.90 5.39 -7.87
N LEU A 96 2.03 6.26 -8.86
CA LEU A 96 3.04 6.17 -9.91
C LEU A 96 4.47 6.37 -9.38
N ILE A 97 4.63 6.99 -8.22
CA ILE A 97 5.93 7.22 -7.59
C ILE A 97 6.37 5.97 -6.79
N GLN A 98 5.46 5.06 -6.43
CA GLN A 98 5.77 3.90 -5.60
C GLN A 98 6.56 2.85 -6.40
N ASN A 99 7.77 2.52 -5.96
CA ASN A 99 8.61 1.50 -6.61
C ASN A 99 8.08 0.09 -6.39
N ASP A 100 7.42 -0.11 -5.25
CA ASP A 100 6.83 -1.37 -4.80
C ASP A 100 5.36 -1.52 -5.22
N LEU A 101 4.82 -0.68 -6.11
CA LEU A 101 3.43 -0.76 -6.55
C LEU A 101 3.00 -2.18 -6.97
N HIS A 102 3.89 -2.89 -7.66
CA HIS A 102 3.69 -4.26 -8.13
C HIS A 102 3.43 -5.30 -7.01
N SER A 103 3.78 -4.99 -5.75
CA SER A 103 3.51 -5.86 -4.61
C SER A 103 2.05 -5.81 -4.14
N LEU A 104 1.26 -4.84 -4.61
CA LEU A 104 -0.19 -4.86 -4.38
C LEU A 104 -0.82 -6.02 -5.15
N SER A 105 -1.73 -6.74 -4.52
CA SER A 105 -2.53 -7.73 -5.24
C SER A 105 -3.43 -7.05 -6.27
N GLU A 106 -3.72 -7.75 -7.38
CA GLU A 106 -4.61 -7.29 -8.45
C GLU A 106 -5.93 -6.74 -7.87
N LYS A 107 -6.52 -7.45 -6.89
CA LYS A 107 -7.76 -7.05 -6.20
C LYS A 107 -7.61 -5.74 -5.43
N ILE A 108 -6.50 -5.54 -4.72
CA ILE A 108 -6.28 -4.30 -3.95
C ILE A 108 -6.10 -3.13 -4.91
N LEU A 109 -5.24 -3.29 -5.93
CA LEU A 109 -5.01 -2.25 -6.92
C LEU A 109 -6.32 -1.86 -7.62
N ASN A 110 -7.10 -2.85 -8.05
CA ASN A 110 -8.38 -2.60 -8.71
C ASN A 110 -9.33 -1.76 -7.84
N ASN A 111 -9.50 -2.13 -6.57
CA ASN A 111 -10.34 -1.37 -5.64
C ASN A 111 -9.87 0.09 -5.48
N ILE A 112 -8.55 0.31 -5.41
CA ILE A 112 -7.98 1.66 -5.31
C ILE A 112 -8.26 2.46 -6.58
N LEU A 113 -8.04 1.86 -7.75
CA LEU A 113 -8.31 2.53 -9.02
C LEU A 113 -9.79 2.94 -9.11
N LYS A 114 -10.73 2.06 -8.74
CA LYS A 114 -12.18 2.36 -8.77
C LYS A 114 -12.58 3.42 -7.77
N GLU A 115 -12.06 3.36 -6.55
CA GLU A 115 -12.49 4.29 -5.50
C GLU A 115 -11.80 5.65 -5.63
N CYS A 116 -10.58 5.68 -6.16
CA CYS A 116 -9.70 6.85 -6.07
C CYS A 116 -9.38 7.50 -7.42
N CYS A 117 -9.57 6.82 -8.54
CA CYS A 117 -9.14 7.30 -9.85
C CYS A 117 -10.30 7.62 -10.81
N ASN A 118 -11.55 7.62 -10.35
CA ASN A 118 -12.78 7.89 -11.14
C ASN A 118 -12.89 9.28 -11.81
N GLY A 119 -11.82 10.07 -11.86
CA GLY A 119 -11.77 11.35 -12.58
C GLY A 119 -10.36 11.71 -13.07
N LEU A 120 -9.43 10.76 -13.04
CA LEU A 120 -8.14 10.92 -13.70
C LEU A 120 -8.29 10.80 -15.21
N ASP A 121 -7.34 11.37 -15.94
CA ASP A 121 -7.21 11.01 -17.34
C ASP A 121 -6.91 9.51 -17.49
N ASP A 122 -7.51 8.89 -18.52
CA ASP A 122 -7.32 7.46 -18.79
C ASP A 122 -5.84 7.11 -18.89
N TRP A 123 -5.03 8.03 -19.43
CA TRP A 123 -3.59 7.85 -19.60
C TRP A 123 -2.86 7.60 -18.27
N ALA A 124 -3.18 8.32 -17.20
CA ALA A 124 -2.60 8.14 -15.88
C ALA A 124 -3.00 6.80 -15.25
N ILE A 125 -4.25 6.38 -15.45
CA ILE A 125 -4.74 5.05 -15.03
C ILE A 125 -3.96 3.97 -15.76
N TRP A 126 -3.81 4.10 -17.08
CA TRP A 126 -3.03 3.19 -17.92
C TRP A 126 -1.56 3.10 -17.49
N GLN A 127 -0.92 4.23 -17.19
CA GLN A 127 0.45 4.25 -16.67
C GLN A 127 0.56 3.51 -15.33
N CYS A 128 -0.44 3.63 -14.45
CA CYS A 128 -0.46 2.94 -13.17
C CYS A 128 -0.59 1.42 -13.34
N ILE A 129 -1.53 0.98 -14.16
CA ILE A 129 -1.74 -0.43 -14.49
C ILE A 129 -0.49 -1.01 -15.17
N LEU A 130 0.08 -0.29 -16.14
CA LEU A 130 1.29 -0.72 -16.84
C LEU A 130 2.49 -0.85 -15.90
N LYS A 131 2.71 0.13 -15.01
CA LYS A 131 3.79 0.07 -14.02
C LYS A 131 3.63 -1.14 -13.09
N TRP A 132 2.41 -1.39 -12.62
CA TRP A 132 2.11 -2.55 -11.79
C TRP A 132 2.36 -3.87 -12.53
N ALA A 133 1.91 -3.97 -13.78
CA ALA A 133 2.04 -5.18 -14.60
C ALA A 133 3.51 -5.49 -14.94
N LEU A 134 4.30 -4.48 -15.33
CA LEU A 134 5.73 -4.65 -15.64
C LEU A 134 6.56 -5.10 -14.44
N GLY A 135 6.14 -4.74 -13.21
CA GLY A 135 6.79 -5.19 -11.98
C GLY A 135 6.38 -6.58 -11.50
N GLN A 136 5.41 -7.23 -12.16
CA GLN A 136 5.07 -8.62 -11.84
C GLN A 136 6.25 -9.53 -12.17
N GLU A 137 6.56 -10.47 -11.26
CA GLU A 137 7.71 -11.37 -11.35
C GLU A 137 7.85 -12.01 -12.74
N LYS A 138 6.74 -12.53 -13.29
CA LYS A 138 6.69 -13.17 -14.61
C LYS A 138 7.10 -12.26 -15.78
N ILE A 139 6.89 -10.96 -15.67
CA ILE A 139 7.14 -9.98 -16.74
C ILE A 139 8.49 -9.29 -16.52
N ASN A 140 8.88 -9.07 -15.28
CA ASN A 140 10.12 -8.41 -14.91
C ASN A 140 11.38 -9.21 -15.35
N GLU A 141 11.24 -10.52 -15.58
CA GLU A 141 12.30 -11.37 -16.14
C GLU A 141 12.56 -11.13 -17.64
N PHE A 142 11.69 -10.41 -18.34
CA PHE A 142 11.86 -10.14 -19.77
C PHE A 142 12.97 -9.12 -20.04
N SER A 143 13.35 -9.01 -21.32
CA SER A 143 14.31 -8.00 -21.73
C SER A 143 13.77 -6.61 -21.41
N HIS A 144 14.61 -5.73 -20.87
CA HIS A 144 14.25 -4.32 -20.66
C HIS A 144 14.09 -3.57 -22.00
N ASP A 145 14.61 -4.12 -23.10
CA ASP A 145 14.39 -3.60 -24.45
C ASP A 145 13.14 -4.25 -25.06
N VAL A 146 12.04 -3.48 -25.07
CA VAL A 146 10.73 -3.91 -25.61
C VAL A 146 10.83 -4.34 -27.08
N LYS A 147 11.82 -3.86 -27.84
CA LYS A 147 12.04 -4.29 -29.24
C LYS A 147 12.46 -5.75 -29.37
N LYS A 148 12.92 -6.37 -28.28
CA LYS A 148 13.33 -7.78 -28.23
C LYS A 148 12.20 -8.71 -27.78
N TRP A 149 11.04 -8.17 -27.43
CA TRP A 149 9.90 -8.96 -27.01
C TRP A 149 9.30 -9.70 -28.22
N ARG A 150 8.90 -10.96 -28.02
CA ARG A 150 8.13 -11.70 -29.02
C ARG A 150 6.65 -11.51 -28.71
N GLN A 151 5.80 -11.99 -29.63
CA GLN A 151 4.35 -11.88 -29.49
C GLN A 151 3.84 -12.48 -28.18
N ASN A 152 4.47 -13.56 -27.69
CA ASN A 152 4.05 -14.20 -26.45
C ASN A 152 4.29 -13.31 -25.21
N GLU A 153 5.41 -12.57 -25.15
CA GLU A 153 5.69 -11.61 -24.07
C GLU A 153 4.66 -10.47 -24.06
N PHE A 154 4.30 -9.95 -25.24
CA PHE A 154 3.21 -8.96 -25.36
C PHE A 154 1.86 -9.53 -24.92
N ASN A 155 1.54 -10.78 -25.29
CA ASN A 155 0.30 -11.42 -24.88
C ASN A 155 0.24 -11.60 -23.35
N MET A 156 1.33 -11.99 -22.70
CA MET A 156 1.39 -12.13 -21.23
C MET A 156 1.19 -10.80 -20.50
N LEU A 157 1.77 -9.71 -21.02
CA LEU A 157 1.53 -8.36 -20.50
C LEU A 157 0.05 -7.98 -20.67
N HIS A 158 -0.51 -8.20 -21.87
CA HIS A 158 -1.91 -7.92 -22.16
C HIS A 158 -2.84 -8.67 -21.21
N GLU A 159 -2.67 -9.98 -21.04
CA GLU A 159 -3.48 -10.80 -20.12
C GLU A 159 -3.39 -10.32 -18.66
N THR A 160 -2.21 -9.89 -18.23
CA THR A 160 -1.98 -9.36 -16.86
C THR A 160 -2.71 -8.04 -16.65
N MET A 161 -2.74 -7.18 -17.68
CA MET A 161 -3.42 -5.89 -17.61
C MET A 161 -4.93 -6.00 -17.83
N TYR A 162 -5.38 -6.94 -18.67
CA TYR A 162 -6.76 -7.02 -19.17
C TYR A 162 -7.80 -7.01 -18.04
N LYS A 163 -7.57 -7.75 -16.97
CA LYS A 163 -8.48 -7.83 -15.81
C LYS A 163 -8.64 -6.51 -15.06
N LEU A 164 -7.63 -5.64 -15.10
CA LEU A 164 -7.69 -4.31 -14.50
C LEU A 164 -8.28 -3.26 -15.45
N VAL A 165 -8.29 -3.53 -16.75
CA VAL A 165 -8.70 -2.61 -17.82
C VAL A 165 -10.17 -2.80 -18.19
N GLU A 166 -10.66 -4.04 -18.22
CA GLU A 166 -12.02 -4.39 -18.65
C GLU A 166 -13.12 -3.68 -17.84
N GLU A 167 -12.79 -3.16 -16.67
CA GLU A 167 -13.73 -2.45 -15.80
C GLU A 167 -13.76 -0.92 -16.01
N TYR A 168 -12.95 -0.39 -16.94
CA TYR A 168 -12.86 1.05 -17.29
C TYR A 168 -13.21 1.34 -18.77
N VAL A 169 -13.58 0.31 -19.54
CA VAL A 169 -14.05 0.40 -20.94
C VAL A 169 -15.53 0.05 -21.00
#